data_AF-A0A173ZDS1-F1
#
_entry.id   AF-A0A173ZDS1-F1
#
_cell.length_a   1.000
_cell.length_b   1.000
_cell.length_c   1.000
_cell.angle_alpha   90.00
_cell.angle_beta   90.00
_cell.angle_gamma   90.00
#
_symmetry.space_group_name_H-M   'P 1'
#
loop_
_entity.id
_entity.type
_entity.pdbx_description
1 polymer ?
#
loop_
_entity_poly.entity_id
_entity_poly.type
_entity_poly.pdbx_seq_one_letter_code
_entity_poly.pdbx_strand_id
1 'polypeptide(L)'
;MQKFKDALREEQKRLEEIIAKAKKENEHMPEGNLRISKHKNRCRYYHCVHDRNGIYIPKRNMILREQLAQKAYNSSIINIAEEQLAKINKMLEIDADEEMKKMYDSLHPDRKKLINPIEDTWENNLQKWFATPYQGKEFQEGAPMILTENGERVRSKSEKILADYFYRQNILYKYEKPLYLKGYGTVYPDFTFLSSKTGKEIYWEHEGMMDKQEYARNAVRKIELYQKNGIYPGERLILTFETEQSMLNQNILEKLVEKYL
;
A
#
# COMPACT_ATOMS: atom_id res chain seq x y z
N MET A 1 6.18 -2.01 -3.00
CA MET A 1 5.80 -3.32 -2.41
C MET A 1 4.35 -3.40 -1.95
N GLN A 2 3.77 -2.38 -1.30
CA GLN A 2 2.41 -2.46 -0.74
C GLN A 2 1.34 -2.89 -1.75
N LYS A 3 1.24 -2.25 -2.93
CA LYS A 3 0.28 -2.63 -3.99
C LYS A 3 0.41 -4.10 -4.44
N PHE A 4 1.63 -4.64 -4.42
CA PHE A 4 1.88 -6.04 -4.76
C PHE A 4 1.41 -6.98 -3.65
N LYS A 5 1.74 -6.67 -2.38
CA LYS A 5 1.22 -7.42 -1.22
C LYS A 5 -0.31 -7.37 -1.15
N ASP A 6 -0.93 -6.24 -1.50
CA ASP A 6 -2.39 -6.11 -1.53
C ASP A 6 -3.02 -6.98 -2.63
N ALA A 7 -2.45 -6.99 -3.84
CA ALA A 7 -2.89 -7.89 -4.91
C ALA A 7 -2.73 -9.38 -4.53
N LEU A 8 -1.65 -9.72 -3.84
CA LEU A 8 -1.44 -11.08 -3.32
C LEU A 8 -2.51 -11.48 -2.28
N ARG A 9 -2.91 -10.55 -1.39
CA ARG A 9 -4.00 -10.79 -0.42
C ARG A 9 -5.36 -10.96 -1.08
N GLU A 10 -5.63 -10.20 -2.14
CA GLU A 10 -6.87 -10.36 -2.92
C GLU A 10 -6.92 -11.74 -3.59
N GLU A 11 -5.81 -12.18 -4.18
CA GLU A 11 -5.70 -13.51 -4.77
C GLU A 11 -5.77 -14.63 -3.70
N GLN A 12 -5.13 -14.43 -2.55
CA GLN A 12 -5.22 -15.34 -1.39
C GLN A 12 -6.69 -15.60 -1.02
N LYS A 13 -7.47 -14.52 -0.86
CA LYS A 13 -8.90 -14.61 -0.53
C LYS A 13 -9.70 -15.34 -1.62
N ARG A 14 -9.43 -15.04 -2.90
CA ARG A 14 -10.07 -15.73 -4.03
C ARG A 14 -9.82 -17.24 -4.00
N LEU A 15 -8.58 -17.66 -3.73
CA LEU A 15 -8.22 -19.08 -3.65
C LEU A 15 -8.87 -19.77 -2.44
N GLU A 16 -8.91 -19.12 -1.28
CA GLU A 16 -9.61 -19.62 -0.09
C GLU A 16 -11.11 -19.84 -0.35
N GLU A 17 -11.77 -18.89 -1.02
CA GLU A 17 -13.18 -19.02 -1.42
C GLU A 17 -13.40 -20.19 -2.38
N ILE A 18 -12.52 -20.39 -3.36
CA ILE A 18 -12.56 -21.52 -4.29
C ILE A 18 -12.41 -22.84 -3.54
N ILE A 19 -11.44 -22.95 -2.63
CA ILE A 19 -11.18 -24.14 -1.83
C ILE A 19 -12.39 -24.45 -0.94
N ALA A 20 -12.91 -23.45 -0.22
CA ALA A 20 -14.05 -23.60 0.66
C ALA A 20 -15.29 -24.09 -0.09
N LYS A 21 -15.58 -23.50 -1.27
CA LYS A 21 -16.69 -23.92 -2.13
C LYS A 21 -16.51 -25.36 -2.60
N ALA A 22 -15.35 -25.71 -3.14
CA ALA A 22 -15.07 -27.06 -3.66
C ALA A 22 -15.10 -28.13 -2.55
N LYS A 23 -14.59 -27.82 -1.35
CA LYS A 23 -14.65 -28.72 -0.18
C LYS A 23 -16.09 -28.95 0.27
N LYS A 24 -16.88 -27.88 0.40
CA LYS A 24 -18.30 -27.96 0.78
C LYS A 24 -19.13 -28.78 -0.22
N GLU A 25 -18.90 -28.59 -1.52
CA GLU A 25 -19.57 -29.41 -2.54
C GLU A 25 -19.18 -30.89 -2.41
N ASN A 26 -17.91 -31.18 -2.12
CA ASN A 26 -17.40 -32.55 -2.00
C ASN A 26 -17.86 -33.29 -0.72
N GLU A 27 -18.25 -32.59 0.36
CA GLU A 27 -18.70 -33.20 1.62
C GLU A 27 -19.86 -34.18 1.44
N HIS A 28 -20.77 -33.86 0.51
CA HIS A 28 -21.95 -34.68 0.23
C HIS A 28 -21.78 -35.64 -0.94
N MET A 29 -20.58 -35.69 -1.55
CA MET A 29 -20.34 -36.52 -2.73
C MET A 29 -19.90 -37.94 -2.33
N PRO A 30 -20.38 -38.97 -3.08
CA PRO A 30 -20.10 -40.37 -2.80
C PRO A 30 -18.61 -40.66 -2.74
N GLU A 31 -18.22 -41.62 -1.90
CA GLU A 31 -16.84 -42.11 -1.80
C GLU A 31 -16.36 -42.72 -3.12
N GLY A 32 -15.05 -42.77 -3.35
CA GLY A 32 -14.45 -43.41 -4.52
C GLY A 32 -14.31 -42.51 -5.73
N ASN A 33 -13.91 -43.11 -6.85
CA ASN A 33 -13.54 -42.42 -8.09
C ASN A 33 -14.34 -42.93 -9.28
N LEU A 34 -14.54 -42.05 -10.28
CA LEU A 34 -15.08 -42.43 -11.57
C LEU A 34 -13.97 -42.93 -12.50
N ARG A 35 -14.05 -44.19 -12.92
CA ARG A 35 -13.25 -44.70 -14.04
C ARG A 35 -14.07 -44.73 -15.31
N ILE A 36 -13.53 -44.15 -16.39
CA ILE A 36 -14.14 -44.17 -17.71
C ILE A 36 -13.35 -45.14 -18.60
N SER A 37 -14.04 -46.10 -19.20
CA SER A 37 -13.49 -47.00 -20.20
C SER A 37 -14.22 -46.79 -21.52
N LYS A 38 -13.46 -46.72 -22.61
CA LYS A 38 -14.00 -46.54 -23.97
C LYS A 38 -13.76 -47.81 -24.78
N HIS A 39 -14.83 -48.36 -25.36
CA HIS A 39 -14.73 -49.49 -26.28
C HIS A 39 -15.58 -49.21 -27.51
N LYS A 40 -14.94 -49.17 -28.69
CA LYS A 40 -15.50 -48.62 -29.93
C LYS A 40 -16.05 -47.20 -29.66
N ASN A 41 -17.30 -46.93 -30.02
CA ASN A 41 -17.96 -45.63 -29.85
C ASN A 41 -18.81 -45.50 -28.57
N ARG A 42 -18.57 -46.34 -27.55
CA ARG A 42 -19.35 -46.33 -26.29
C ARG A 42 -18.44 -46.11 -25.08
N CYS A 43 -18.85 -45.19 -24.21
CA CYS A 43 -18.24 -44.97 -22.91
C CYS A 43 -18.95 -45.82 -21.85
N ARG A 44 -18.17 -46.51 -21.03
CA ARG A 44 -18.61 -47.25 -19.83
C ARG A 44 -18.01 -46.56 -18.62
N TYR A 45 -18.80 -46.46 -17.56
CA TYR A 45 -18.46 -45.75 -16.34
C TYR A 45 -18.44 -46.75 -15.20
N TYR A 46 -17.43 -46.66 -14.34
CA TYR A 46 -17.22 -47.58 -13.21
C TYR A 46 -16.98 -46.77 -11.94
N HIS A 47 -17.56 -47.23 -10.84
CA HIS A 47 -17.39 -46.68 -9.50
C HIS A 47 -16.29 -47.47 -8.78
N CYS A 48 -15.15 -46.83 -8.56
CA CYS A 48 -13.96 -47.42 -7.95
C CYS A 48 -13.82 -46.96 -6.50
N VAL A 49 -14.21 -47.78 -5.53
CA VAL A 49 -14.09 -47.46 -4.09
C VAL A 49 -12.82 -48.09 -3.49
N HIS A 50 -12.63 -49.41 -3.69
CA HIS A 50 -11.50 -50.14 -3.09
C HIS A 50 -10.44 -50.59 -4.10
N ASP A 51 -10.81 -50.74 -5.37
CA ASP A 51 -9.91 -51.21 -6.43
C ASP A 51 -10.06 -50.43 -7.75
N ARG A 52 -9.16 -50.68 -8.70
CA ARG A 52 -9.14 -50.03 -10.02
C ARG A 52 -10.14 -50.63 -11.02
N ASN A 53 -10.77 -51.76 -10.71
CA ASN A 53 -11.71 -52.41 -11.62
C ASN A 53 -13.08 -51.75 -11.51
N GLY A 54 -13.53 -51.49 -10.28
CA GLY A 54 -14.77 -50.79 -9.96
C GLY A 54 -16.05 -51.50 -10.43
N ILE A 55 -17.18 -51.02 -9.93
CA ILE A 55 -18.51 -51.56 -10.27
C ILE A 55 -19.09 -50.74 -11.43
N TYR A 56 -19.57 -51.40 -12.48
CA TYR A 56 -20.18 -50.71 -13.62
C TYR A 56 -21.39 -49.88 -13.18
N ILE A 57 -21.43 -48.61 -13.60
CA ILE A 57 -22.52 -47.66 -13.33
C ILE A 57 -23.47 -47.65 -14.53
N PRO A 58 -24.72 -48.16 -14.41
CA PRO A 58 -25.69 -48.16 -15.51
C PRO A 58 -26.08 -46.75 -15.96
N LYS A 59 -26.56 -46.60 -17.21
CA LYS A 59 -26.96 -45.29 -17.78
C LYS A 59 -28.05 -44.57 -16.97
N ARG A 60 -28.95 -45.33 -16.32
CA ARG A 60 -30.00 -44.79 -15.44
C ARG A 60 -29.46 -44.08 -14.21
N ASN A 61 -28.24 -44.40 -13.76
CA ASN A 61 -27.61 -43.77 -12.60
C ASN A 61 -26.64 -42.68 -13.05
N MET A 62 -27.18 -41.66 -13.74
CA MET A 62 -26.39 -40.55 -14.26
C MET A 62 -25.88 -39.63 -13.13
N ILE A 63 -26.71 -39.44 -12.10
CA ILE A 63 -26.38 -38.62 -10.93
C ILE A 63 -25.08 -39.11 -10.26
N LEU A 64 -24.92 -40.42 -10.04
CA LEU A 64 -23.68 -40.96 -9.47
C LEU A 64 -22.46 -40.69 -10.36
N ARG A 65 -22.61 -40.70 -11.69
CA ARG A 65 -21.50 -40.39 -12.61
C ARG A 65 -21.09 -38.93 -12.50
N GLU A 66 -22.07 -38.03 -12.49
CA GLU A 66 -21.85 -36.59 -12.38
C GLU A 66 -21.20 -36.25 -11.04
N GLN A 67 -21.71 -36.81 -9.94
CA GLN A 67 -21.15 -36.59 -8.61
C GLN A 67 -19.70 -37.08 -8.49
N LEU A 68 -19.38 -38.30 -8.97
CA LEU A 68 -18.01 -38.81 -8.92
C LEU A 68 -17.06 -38.04 -9.85
N ALA A 69 -17.53 -37.61 -11.02
CA ALA A 69 -16.75 -36.77 -11.93
C ALA A 69 -16.48 -35.39 -11.32
N GLN A 70 -17.51 -34.76 -10.76
CA GLN A 70 -17.41 -33.46 -10.11
C GLN A 70 -16.48 -33.52 -8.89
N LYS A 71 -16.57 -34.58 -8.09
CA LYS A 71 -15.67 -34.79 -6.94
C LYS A 71 -14.21 -34.81 -7.36
N ALA A 72 -13.88 -35.57 -8.40
CA ALA A 72 -12.51 -35.66 -8.92
C ALA A 72 -12.01 -34.33 -9.48
N TYR A 73 -12.88 -33.60 -10.20
CA TYR A 73 -12.58 -32.24 -10.67
C TYR A 73 -12.32 -31.28 -9.50
N ASN A 74 -13.23 -31.21 -8.53
CA ASN A 74 -13.14 -30.37 -7.34
C ASN A 74 -11.87 -30.68 -6.54
N SER A 75 -11.53 -31.95 -6.33
CA SER A 75 -10.28 -32.36 -5.67
C SER A 75 -9.04 -31.89 -6.43
N SER A 76 -9.05 -31.92 -7.77
CA SER A 76 -7.93 -31.42 -8.57
C SER A 76 -7.78 -29.90 -8.44
N ILE A 77 -8.91 -29.17 -8.45
CA ILE A 77 -8.92 -27.71 -8.23
C ILE A 77 -8.42 -27.35 -6.84
N ILE A 78 -8.86 -28.08 -5.80
CA ILE A 78 -8.41 -27.87 -4.41
C ILE A 78 -6.88 -28.01 -4.34
N ASN A 79 -6.31 -29.09 -4.89
CA ASN A 79 -4.86 -29.31 -4.85
C ASN A 79 -4.10 -28.16 -5.54
N ILE A 80 -4.53 -27.75 -6.73
CA ILE A 80 -3.90 -26.63 -7.47
C ILE A 80 -3.99 -25.33 -6.66
N ALA A 81 -5.16 -25.05 -6.08
CA ALA A 81 -5.39 -23.85 -5.30
C ALA A 81 -4.57 -23.84 -4.00
N GLU A 82 -4.48 -24.96 -3.29
CA GLU A 82 -3.69 -25.12 -2.06
C GLU A 82 -2.19 -24.97 -2.34
N GLU A 83 -1.67 -25.55 -3.43
CA GLU A 83 -0.27 -25.37 -3.85
C GLU A 83 0.05 -23.90 -4.14
N GLN A 84 -0.86 -23.20 -4.82
CA GLN A 84 -0.67 -21.77 -5.13
C GLN A 84 -0.79 -20.90 -3.87
N LEU A 85 -1.75 -21.21 -2.99
CA LEU A 85 -1.95 -20.52 -1.73
C LEU A 85 -0.70 -20.63 -0.83
N ALA A 86 -0.07 -21.81 -0.76
CA ALA A 86 1.18 -22.00 -0.03
C ALA A 86 2.32 -21.10 -0.55
N LYS A 87 2.42 -20.91 -1.87
CA LYS A 87 3.40 -19.99 -2.47
C LYS A 87 3.10 -18.53 -2.11
N ILE A 88 1.83 -18.13 -2.18
CA ILE A 88 1.40 -16.76 -1.85
C ILE A 88 1.66 -16.46 -0.37
N ASN A 89 1.32 -17.38 0.53
CA ASN A 89 1.57 -17.22 1.96
C ASN A 89 3.06 -17.00 2.24
N LYS A 90 3.93 -17.81 1.63
CA LYS A 90 5.38 -17.64 1.73
C LYS A 90 5.86 -16.29 1.20
N MET A 91 5.28 -15.79 0.09
CA MET A 91 5.62 -14.47 -0.44
C MET A 91 5.16 -13.32 0.46
N LEU A 92 4.03 -13.48 1.15
CA LEU A 92 3.49 -12.47 2.06
C LEU A 92 4.31 -12.36 3.36
N GLU A 93 4.92 -13.46 3.81
CA GLU A 93 5.81 -13.49 4.99
C GLU A 93 7.16 -12.81 4.74
N ILE A 94 7.66 -12.84 3.50
CA ILE A 94 8.96 -12.26 3.17
C ILE A 94 8.88 -10.73 3.17
N ASP A 95 9.79 -10.12 3.91
CA ASP A 95 10.06 -8.70 3.86
C ASP A 95 11.56 -8.48 3.68
N ALA A 96 11.97 -8.32 2.42
CA ALA A 96 13.38 -8.24 2.05
C ALA A 96 14.09 -7.06 2.74
N ASP A 97 13.39 -5.94 2.91
CA ASP A 97 13.94 -4.74 3.53
C ASP A 97 14.26 -5.01 5.02
N GLU A 98 13.35 -5.69 5.72
CA GLU A 98 13.53 -6.09 7.12
C GLU A 98 14.63 -7.16 7.27
N GLU A 99 14.73 -8.12 6.35
CA GLU A 99 15.80 -9.12 6.35
C GLU A 99 17.18 -8.48 6.12
N MET A 100 17.29 -7.55 5.16
CA MET A 100 18.52 -6.80 4.90
C MET A 100 18.89 -5.93 6.10
N LYS A 101 17.91 -5.27 6.73
CA LYS A 101 18.12 -4.49 7.95
C LYS A 101 18.66 -5.35 9.09
N LYS A 102 18.01 -6.49 9.38
CA LYS A 102 18.47 -7.43 10.43
C LYS A 102 19.89 -7.92 10.19
N MET A 103 20.22 -8.26 8.93
CA MET A 103 21.58 -8.66 8.56
C MET A 103 22.58 -7.55 8.86
N TYR A 104 22.33 -6.32 8.39
CA TYR A 104 23.21 -5.19 8.68
C TYR A 104 23.33 -4.92 10.19
N ASP A 105 22.21 -4.95 10.91
CA ASP A 105 22.17 -4.66 12.33
C ASP A 105 22.96 -5.67 13.17
N SER A 106 22.99 -6.92 12.73
CA SER A 106 23.77 -8.01 13.35
C SER A 106 25.29 -7.84 13.24
N LEU A 107 25.77 -6.94 12.39
CA LEU A 107 27.21 -6.72 12.22
C LEU A 107 27.82 -6.01 13.43
N HIS A 108 29.04 -6.41 13.80
CA HIS A 108 29.82 -5.74 14.83
C HIS A 108 30.04 -4.24 14.48
N PRO A 109 30.00 -3.30 15.44
CA PRO A 109 30.16 -1.87 15.16
C PRO A 109 31.41 -1.52 14.35
N ASP A 110 32.56 -2.16 14.64
CA ASP A 110 33.78 -1.91 13.86
C ASP A 110 33.69 -2.45 12.44
N ARG A 111 32.93 -3.53 12.19
CA ARG A 111 32.67 -4.01 10.84
C ARG A 111 31.77 -3.03 10.08
N LYS A 112 30.77 -2.43 10.73
CA LYS A 112 29.92 -1.40 10.13
C LYS A 112 30.74 -0.19 9.65
N LYS A 113 31.81 0.19 10.37
CA LYS A 113 32.72 1.28 9.96
C LYS A 113 33.56 0.96 8.72
N LEU A 114 33.77 -0.32 8.40
CA LEU A 114 34.63 -0.79 7.30
C LEU A 114 33.86 -1.08 6.01
N ILE A 115 32.53 -1.02 6.03
CA ILE A 115 31.69 -1.31 4.88
C ILE A 115 30.92 -0.07 4.45
N ASN A 116 30.64 0.03 3.14
CA ASN A 116 29.63 0.93 2.63
C ASN A 116 28.37 0.10 2.35
N PRO A 117 27.26 0.32 3.08
CA PRO A 117 26.00 -0.37 2.79
C PRO A 117 25.60 -0.17 1.34
N ILE A 118 25.06 -1.22 0.71
CA ILE A 118 24.51 -1.12 -0.66
C ILE A 118 23.28 -0.20 -0.65
N GLU A 119 22.44 -0.35 0.38
CA GLU A 119 21.36 0.55 0.71
C GLU A 119 21.59 1.10 2.11
N ASP A 120 21.55 2.42 2.26
CA ASP A 120 21.55 3.07 3.57
C ASP A 120 20.27 2.74 4.32
N THR A 121 20.34 2.71 5.66
CA THR A 121 19.14 2.55 6.48
C THR A 121 18.16 3.71 6.25
N TRP A 122 16.87 3.45 6.47
CA TRP A 122 15.84 4.49 6.41
C TRP A 122 16.22 5.69 7.29
N GLU A 123 16.68 5.45 8.51
CA GLU A 123 17.06 6.49 9.45
C GLU A 123 18.22 7.34 8.92
N ASN A 124 19.24 6.73 8.31
CA ASN A 124 20.33 7.46 7.68
C ASN A 124 19.88 8.26 6.47
N ASN A 125 19.03 7.69 5.62
CA ASN A 125 18.48 8.38 4.45
C ASN A 125 17.62 9.57 4.87
N LEU A 126 16.79 9.41 5.90
CA LEU A 126 15.97 10.49 6.46
C LEU A 126 16.84 11.61 7.02
N GLN A 127 17.91 11.28 7.75
CA GLN A 127 18.84 12.27 8.30
C GLN A 127 19.63 12.99 7.18
N LYS A 128 20.15 12.26 6.19
CA LYS A 128 20.81 12.85 5.01
C LYS A 128 19.87 13.79 4.25
N TRP A 129 18.63 13.34 4.02
CA TRP A 129 17.60 14.16 3.40
C TRP A 129 17.33 15.41 4.23
N PHE A 130 17.07 15.28 5.53
CA PHE A 130 16.76 16.41 6.42
C PHE A 130 17.91 17.43 6.49
N ALA A 131 19.15 16.95 6.60
CA ALA A 131 20.36 17.79 6.64
C ALA A 131 20.71 18.47 5.30
N THR A 132 20.12 18.03 4.18
CA THR A 132 20.40 18.65 2.87
C THR A 132 19.90 20.10 2.87
N PRO A 133 20.77 21.10 2.67
CA PRO A 133 20.37 22.51 2.69
C PRO A 133 19.47 22.84 1.50
N TYR A 134 18.60 23.81 1.69
CA TYR A 134 17.74 24.37 0.64
C TYR A 134 17.48 25.85 0.93
N GLN A 135 17.15 26.60 -0.11
CA GLN A 135 16.76 27.99 0.02
C GLN A 135 15.23 28.10 -0.01
N GLY A 136 14.65 28.36 1.16
CA GLY A 136 13.22 28.65 1.29
C GLY A 136 12.85 30.02 0.70
N LYS A 137 11.57 30.37 0.79
CA LYS A 137 11.09 31.68 0.33
C LYS A 137 11.45 32.77 1.36
N GLU A 138 11.84 33.94 0.90
CA GLU A 138 12.21 35.03 1.83
C GLU A 138 10.99 35.64 2.55
N PHE A 139 11.22 36.18 3.74
CA PHE A 139 10.21 36.96 4.46
C PHE A 139 10.17 38.39 3.95
N GLN A 140 8.99 38.83 3.51
CA GLN A 140 8.77 40.23 3.16
C GLN A 140 8.94 41.11 4.41
N GLU A 141 9.47 42.32 4.20
CA GLU A 141 9.63 43.32 5.24
C GLU A 141 8.27 43.66 5.87
N GLY A 142 8.21 43.69 7.20
CA GLY A 142 6.95 43.91 7.95
C GLY A 142 6.05 42.69 8.12
N ALA A 143 6.40 41.52 7.58
CA ALA A 143 5.64 40.30 7.83
C ALA A 143 5.62 39.95 9.34
N PRO A 144 4.53 39.37 9.87
CA PRO A 144 4.46 38.93 11.27
C PRO A 144 5.61 37.99 11.65
N MET A 145 6.07 38.08 12.90
CA MET A 145 7.04 37.16 13.47
C MET A 145 6.30 36.08 14.25
N ILE A 146 5.97 34.97 13.58
CA ILE A 146 5.31 33.81 14.16
C ILE A 146 6.37 32.71 14.28
N LEU A 147 6.69 32.31 15.52
CA LEU A 147 7.71 31.29 15.79
C LEU A 147 7.09 29.98 16.24
N THR A 148 7.62 28.87 15.75
CA THR A 148 7.28 27.51 16.18
C THR A 148 8.00 27.15 17.49
N GLU A 149 7.62 26.03 18.12
CA GLU A 149 8.30 25.47 19.29
C GLU A 149 9.76 25.10 19.00
N ASN A 150 10.08 24.79 17.74
CA ASN A 150 11.44 24.51 17.26
C ASN A 150 12.19 25.78 16.80
N GLY A 151 11.64 26.98 17.04
CA GLY A 151 12.28 28.25 16.72
C GLY A 151 12.26 28.64 15.23
N GLU A 152 11.57 27.89 14.37
CA GLU A 152 11.37 28.23 12.96
C GLU A 152 10.32 29.34 12.82
N ARG A 153 10.54 30.27 11.89
CA ARG A 153 9.56 31.31 11.56
C ARG A 153 8.62 30.80 10.47
N VAL A 154 7.31 30.97 10.64
CA VAL A 154 6.27 30.54 9.68
C VAL A 154 5.38 31.70 9.21
N ARG A 155 4.60 31.51 8.13
CA ARG A 155 3.75 32.57 7.52
C ARG A 155 2.42 32.73 8.22
N SER A 156 1.87 31.67 8.83
CA SER A 156 0.53 31.67 9.38
C SER A 156 0.43 30.99 10.74
N LYS A 157 -0.66 31.27 11.47
CA LYS A 157 -0.97 30.59 12.74
C LYS A 157 -1.29 29.11 12.54
N SER A 158 -1.97 28.76 11.44
CA SER A 158 -2.29 27.37 11.10
C SER A 158 -1.01 26.58 10.78
N GLU A 159 -0.06 27.16 10.04
CA GLU A 159 1.27 26.57 9.85
C GLU A 159 2.02 26.38 11.17
N LYS A 160 1.94 27.34 12.11
CA LYS A 160 2.53 27.16 13.44
C LYS A 160 1.94 25.94 14.15
N ILE A 161 0.61 25.79 14.13
CA ILE A 161 -0.08 24.66 14.76
C ILE A 161 0.39 23.32 14.14
N LEU A 162 0.49 23.26 12.80
CA LEU A 162 0.99 22.09 12.07
C LEU A 162 2.46 21.79 12.42
N ALA A 163 3.33 22.80 12.35
CA ALA A 163 4.76 22.67 12.66
C ALA A 163 5.01 22.21 14.10
N ASP A 164 4.30 22.78 15.07
CA ASP A 164 4.37 22.41 16.49
C ASP A 164 3.81 21.00 16.72
N TYR A 165 2.78 20.59 15.97
CA TYR A 165 2.28 19.22 16.00
C TYR A 165 3.34 18.23 15.48
N PHE A 166 3.91 18.47 14.29
CA PHE A 166 4.94 17.58 13.72
C PHE A 166 6.17 17.47 14.64
N TYR A 167 6.59 18.60 15.22
CA TYR A 167 7.68 18.64 16.19
C TYR A 167 7.40 17.75 17.41
N ARG A 168 6.22 17.90 18.04
CA ARG A 168 5.83 17.07 19.21
C ARG A 168 5.71 15.58 18.90
N GLN A 169 5.43 15.23 17.64
CA GLN A 169 5.37 13.84 17.17
C GLN A 169 6.74 13.30 16.68
N ASN A 170 7.83 14.07 16.80
CA ASN A 170 9.15 13.74 16.26
C ASN A 170 9.16 13.44 14.75
N ILE A 171 8.27 14.10 14.00
CA ILE A 171 8.19 13.98 12.54
C ILE A 171 9.12 15.02 11.91
N LEU A 172 10.13 14.56 11.18
CA LEU A 172 11.04 15.44 10.45
C LEU A 172 10.39 15.96 9.17
N TYR A 173 10.42 17.28 8.99
CA TYR A 173 9.87 17.97 7.82
C TYR A 173 10.80 19.08 7.34
N LYS A 174 10.62 19.52 6.09
CA LYS A 174 11.24 20.74 5.56
C LYS A 174 10.14 21.75 5.25
N TYR A 175 10.23 22.92 5.85
CA TYR A 175 9.28 24.00 5.67
C TYR A 175 9.57 24.82 4.41
N GLU A 176 8.56 25.12 3.60
CA GLU A 176 8.71 25.90 2.36
C GLU A 176 9.90 25.42 1.48
N LYS A 177 10.10 24.10 1.35
CA LYS A 177 11.17 23.57 0.48
C LYS A 177 10.81 23.82 -0.99
N PRO A 178 11.67 24.45 -1.81
CA PRO A 178 11.35 24.71 -3.21
C PRO A 178 11.15 23.42 -4.00
N LEU A 179 10.09 23.40 -4.80
CA LEU A 179 9.74 22.34 -5.72
C LEU A 179 9.52 22.93 -7.11
N TYR A 180 10.23 22.42 -8.10
CA TYR A 180 10.04 22.85 -9.49
C TYR A 180 8.91 22.07 -10.16
N LEU A 181 7.87 22.78 -10.61
CA LEU A 181 6.77 22.23 -11.41
C LEU A 181 6.92 22.68 -12.88
N LYS A 182 7.01 21.72 -13.80
CA LYS A 182 7.11 21.97 -15.23
C LYS A 182 5.87 22.75 -15.71
N GLY A 183 6.13 23.87 -16.39
CA GLY A 183 5.08 24.76 -16.92
C GLY A 183 4.53 25.78 -15.92
N TYR A 184 5.06 25.83 -14.69
CA TYR A 184 4.67 26.83 -13.68
C TYR A 184 5.89 27.53 -13.05
N GLY A 185 6.95 26.78 -12.78
CA GLY A 185 8.14 27.27 -12.09
C GLY A 185 8.24 26.71 -10.68
N THR A 186 9.00 27.39 -9.82
CA THR A 186 9.23 26.98 -8.45
C THR A 186 8.03 27.32 -7.56
N VAL A 187 7.50 26.31 -6.89
CA VAL A 187 6.51 26.44 -5.81
C VAL A 187 7.16 26.13 -4.48
N TYR A 188 6.49 26.55 -3.41
CA TYR A 188 6.91 26.34 -2.04
C TYR A 188 5.73 25.67 -1.33
N PRO A 189 5.69 24.33 -1.24
CA PRO A 189 4.74 23.64 -0.40
C PRO A 189 5.01 23.97 1.06
N ASP A 190 3.96 24.10 1.87
CA ASP A 190 4.09 24.50 3.27
C ASP A 190 5.03 23.54 4.03
N PHE A 191 4.83 22.24 3.86
CA PHE A 191 5.70 21.22 4.44
C PHE A 191 6.05 20.15 3.42
N THR A 192 7.30 19.70 3.44
CA THR A 192 7.77 18.55 2.68
C THR A 192 8.25 17.48 3.65
N PHE A 193 7.85 16.23 3.42
CA PHE A 193 8.23 15.05 4.19
C PHE A 193 8.91 14.04 3.29
N LEU A 194 9.65 13.10 3.88
CA LEU A 194 10.15 11.93 3.17
C LEU A 194 9.32 10.70 3.57
N SER A 195 8.81 9.96 2.59
CA SER A 195 8.02 8.76 2.81
C SER A 195 8.90 7.56 3.13
N SER A 196 8.72 6.94 4.30
CA SER A 196 9.35 5.67 4.66
C SER A 196 8.97 4.53 3.71
N LYS A 197 7.73 4.59 3.17
CA LYS A 197 7.16 3.55 2.29
C LYS A 197 7.67 3.61 0.86
N THR A 198 8.03 4.79 0.37
CA THR A 198 8.34 5.00 -1.05
C THR A 198 9.70 5.64 -1.32
N GLY A 199 10.38 6.15 -0.30
CA GLY A 199 11.60 6.94 -0.42
C GLY A 199 11.42 8.26 -1.18
N LYS A 200 10.18 8.66 -1.48
CA LYS A 200 9.85 9.88 -2.22
C LYS A 200 9.33 10.95 -1.29
N GLU A 201 9.48 12.20 -1.73
CA GLU A 201 8.93 13.35 -1.03
C GLU A 201 7.40 13.38 -1.12
N ILE A 202 6.77 13.67 0.01
CA ILE A 202 5.35 13.98 0.17
C ILE A 202 5.25 15.47 0.49
N TYR A 203 4.35 16.16 -0.20
CA TYR A 203 4.12 17.59 -0.04
C TYR A 203 2.81 17.81 0.70
N TRP A 204 2.81 18.73 1.64
CA TRP A 204 1.63 19.13 2.39
C TRP A 204 1.36 20.61 2.13
N GLU A 205 0.13 20.89 1.70
CA GLU A 205 -0.37 22.23 1.42
C GLU A 205 -1.61 22.50 2.28
N HIS A 206 -1.61 23.63 2.96
CA HIS A 206 -2.67 24.11 3.81
C HIS A 206 -3.32 25.35 3.19
N GLU A 207 -4.53 25.18 2.67
CA GLU A 207 -5.28 26.21 1.98
C GLU A 207 -6.24 26.90 2.97
N GLY A 208 -5.78 27.99 3.59
CA GLY A 208 -6.43 28.60 4.75
C GLY A 208 -7.58 29.59 4.48
N MET A 209 -7.81 29.97 3.22
CA MET A 209 -8.76 31.04 2.84
C MET A 209 -9.72 30.60 1.74
N MET A 210 -10.31 29.41 1.86
CA MET A 210 -11.13 28.83 0.79
C MET A 210 -12.48 29.52 0.57
N ASP A 211 -12.92 30.37 1.51
CA ASP A 211 -14.07 31.27 1.35
C ASP A 211 -13.77 32.45 0.40
N LYS A 212 -12.49 32.82 0.23
CA LYS A 212 -12.10 33.89 -0.70
C LYS A 212 -12.02 33.35 -2.13
N GLN A 213 -12.95 33.79 -2.97
CA GLN A 213 -13.13 33.28 -4.32
C GLN A 213 -11.84 33.29 -5.18
N GLU A 214 -11.06 34.38 -5.12
CA GLU A 214 -9.81 34.47 -5.87
C GLU A 214 -8.73 33.51 -5.34
N TYR A 215 -8.62 33.38 -4.02
CA TYR A 215 -7.69 32.45 -3.38
C TYR A 215 -8.04 30.99 -3.74
N ALA A 216 -9.30 30.60 -3.61
CA ALA A 216 -9.77 29.27 -3.99
C ALA A 216 -9.50 28.95 -5.48
N ARG A 217 -9.69 29.91 -6.40
CA ARG A 217 -9.35 29.72 -7.82
C ARG A 217 -7.85 29.47 -8.02
N ASN A 218 -6.99 30.18 -7.28
CA ASN A 218 -5.55 29.98 -7.35
C ASN A 218 -5.11 28.63 -6.75
N ALA A 219 -5.71 28.23 -5.63
CA ALA A 219 -5.50 26.91 -5.02
C ALA A 219 -5.84 25.77 -6.00
N VAL A 220 -7.00 25.84 -6.67
CA VAL A 220 -7.40 24.84 -7.69
C VAL A 220 -6.37 24.76 -8.81
N ARG A 221 -5.92 25.91 -9.36
CA ARG A 221 -4.89 25.93 -10.41
C ARG A 221 -3.58 25.30 -9.93
N LYS A 222 -3.16 25.59 -8.70
CA LYS A 222 -1.95 25.01 -8.08
C LYS A 222 -2.08 23.49 -7.96
N ILE A 223 -3.22 22.98 -7.49
CA ILE A 223 -3.51 21.55 -7.37
C ILE A 223 -3.51 20.86 -8.74
N GLU A 224 -4.10 21.46 -9.77
CA GLU A 224 -4.05 20.93 -11.14
C GLU A 224 -2.61 20.83 -11.68
N LEU A 225 -1.75 21.78 -11.32
CA LEU A 225 -0.35 21.79 -11.74
C LEU A 225 0.48 20.71 -11.05
N TYR A 226 0.23 20.46 -9.75
CA TYR A 226 0.79 19.30 -9.07
C TYR A 226 0.43 18.01 -9.81
N GLN A 227 -0.84 17.84 -10.15
CA GLN A 227 -1.33 16.64 -10.85
C GLN A 227 -0.71 16.50 -12.25
N LYS A 228 -0.59 17.60 -13.01
CA LYS A 228 0.11 17.62 -14.31
C LYS A 228 1.59 17.23 -14.21
N ASN A 229 2.19 17.37 -13.03
CA ASN A 229 3.56 16.97 -12.71
C ASN A 229 3.65 15.60 -12.01
N GLY A 230 2.56 14.81 -12.02
CA GLY A 230 2.54 13.46 -11.45
C GLY A 230 2.52 13.44 -9.92
N ILE A 231 2.13 14.55 -9.29
CA ILE A 231 1.98 14.68 -7.84
C ILE A 231 0.47 14.78 -7.57
N TYR A 232 -0.14 13.67 -7.16
CA TYR A 232 -1.58 13.57 -6.99
C TYR A 232 -2.02 13.71 -5.53
N PRO A 233 -3.14 14.41 -5.27
CA PRO A 233 -3.81 14.37 -3.97
C PRO A 233 -4.06 12.94 -3.51
N GLY A 234 -3.71 12.65 -2.26
CA GLY A 234 -3.87 11.31 -1.68
C GLY A 234 -2.80 10.29 -2.09
N GLU A 235 -1.78 10.72 -2.82
CA GLU A 235 -0.54 9.97 -3.01
C GLU A 235 0.65 10.71 -2.39
N ARG A 236 1.16 11.71 -3.12
CA ARG A 236 2.31 12.53 -2.71
C ARG A 236 1.94 13.96 -2.37
N LEU A 237 0.65 14.29 -2.40
CA LEU A 237 0.12 15.59 -2.01
C LEU A 237 -0.96 15.41 -0.94
N ILE A 238 -0.71 15.99 0.24
CA ILE A 238 -1.66 16.11 1.34
C ILE A 238 -2.22 17.53 1.29
N LEU A 239 -3.54 17.65 1.33
CA LEU A 239 -4.24 18.93 1.30
C LEU A 239 -5.08 19.06 2.57
N THR A 240 -4.91 20.17 3.29
CA THR A 240 -5.83 20.59 4.34
C THR A 240 -6.43 21.94 3.97
N PHE A 241 -7.67 22.17 4.37
CA PHE A 241 -8.44 23.34 3.98
C PHE A 241 -9.06 24.00 5.20
N GLU A 242 -9.10 25.33 5.22
CA GLU A 242 -9.89 26.12 6.16
C GLU A 242 -10.74 27.15 5.42
N THR A 243 -11.77 27.60 6.12
CA THR A 243 -12.55 28.81 5.79
C THR A 243 -12.70 29.63 7.06
N GLU A 244 -13.14 30.88 6.95
CA GLU A 244 -13.45 31.70 8.13
C GLU A 244 -14.40 31.02 9.14
N GLN A 245 -15.26 30.09 8.69
CA GLN A 245 -16.23 29.37 9.54
C GLN A 245 -15.80 27.95 9.93
N SER A 246 -14.75 27.42 9.27
CA SER A 246 -14.30 26.04 9.47
C SER A 246 -12.79 26.01 9.63
N MET A 247 -12.37 25.93 10.89
CA MET A 247 -10.97 25.88 11.30
C MET A 247 -10.36 24.48 11.09
N LEU A 248 -9.03 24.41 11.16
CA LEU A 248 -8.22 23.21 11.00
C LEU A 248 -8.65 22.20 12.05
N ASN A 249 -9.15 21.07 11.56
CA ASN A 249 -9.64 20.00 12.40
C ASN A 249 -8.47 19.09 12.81
N GLN A 250 -8.11 19.16 14.10
CA GLN A 250 -7.02 18.38 14.68
C GLN A 250 -7.20 16.86 14.48
N ASN A 251 -8.43 16.35 14.57
CA ASN A 251 -8.71 14.92 14.37
C ASN A 251 -8.47 14.50 12.91
N ILE A 252 -8.69 15.40 11.95
CA ILE A 252 -8.39 15.13 10.54
C ILE A 252 -6.88 15.16 10.32
N LEU A 253 -6.18 16.13 10.91
CA LEU A 253 -4.72 16.22 10.88
C LEU A 253 -4.07 14.90 11.36
N GLU A 254 -4.46 14.41 12.53
CA GLU A 254 -3.94 13.17 13.10
C GLU A 254 -4.16 11.96 12.17
N LYS A 255 -5.35 11.84 11.59
CA LYS A 255 -5.67 10.77 10.62
C LYS A 255 -4.87 10.89 9.33
N LEU A 256 -4.58 12.11 8.86
CA LEU A 256 -3.76 12.32 7.66
C LEU A 256 -2.30 11.93 7.94
N VAL A 257 -1.77 12.29 9.10
CA VAL A 257 -0.43 11.89 9.53
C VAL A 257 -0.33 10.37 9.59
N GLU A 258 -1.22 9.70 10.32
CA GLU A 258 -1.23 8.22 10.43
C GLU A 258 -1.33 7.53 9.06
N LYS A 259 -2.10 8.10 8.14
CA LYS A 259 -2.29 7.52 6.81
C LYS A 259 -1.05 7.65 5.93
N TYR A 260 -0.39 8.81 5.92
CA TYR A 260 0.59 9.18 4.90
C TYR A 260 2.04 9.23 5.39
N LEU A 261 2.28 9.54 6.66
CA LEU A 261 3.61 9.73 7.26
C LEU A 261 3.96 8.53 8.15
#